data_AF-A0A3B9IN18-F1
#
_entry.id   AF-A0A3B9IN18-F1
#
_cell.length_a   1.000
_cell.length_b   1.000
_cell.length_c   1.000
_cell.angle_alpha   90.00
_cell.angle_beta   90.00
_cell.angle_gamma   90.00
#
_symmetry.space_group_name_H-M   'P 1'
#
loop_
_entity.id
_entity.type
_entity.pdbx_description
1 polymer ?
#
loop_
_entity_poly.entity_id
_entity_poly.type
_entity_poly.pdbx_seq_one_letter_code
_entity_poly.pdbx_strand_id
1 'polypeptide(L)' 'MSRRRRIYEGKAKILFEGPEPGTVIQYFKDDATAFNNKKKGVITGKGVLNNR' A
#
# COMPACT_ATOMS: atom_id res chain seq x y z
N MET A 1 14.11 -4.32 11.00
CA MET A 1 13.78 -4.65 9.60
C MET A 1 14.33 -3.55 8.72
N SER A 2 15.29 -3.81 7.84
CA SER A 2 15.77 -2.79 6.91
C SER A 2 14.56 -2.28 6.11
N ARG A 3 14.33 -0.97 6.12
CA ARG A 3 13.27 -0.38 5.29
C ARG A 3 13.70 -0.59 3.84
N ARG A 4 13.12 -1.59 3.18
CA ARG A 4 13.24 -1.79 1.73
C ARG A 4 12.92 -0.46 1.03
N ARG A 5 13.63 -0.14 -0.04
CA ARG A 5 13.47 1.14 -0.73
C ARG A 5 12.04 1.28 -1.23
N ARG A 6 11.33 2.32 -0.79
CA ARG A 6 10.01 2.67 -1.32
C ARG A 6 10.18 3.25 -2.72
N ILE A 7 9.50 2.67 -3.69
CA ILE A 7 9.56 3.11 -5.10
C ILE A 7 8.37 3.98 -5.48
N TYR A 8 7.20 3.75 -4.86
CA TYR A 8 5.99 4.51 -5.15
C TYR A 8 4.98 4.43 -3.99
N GLU A 9 4.18 5.48 -3.83
CA GLU A 9 3.04 5.48 -2.93
C GLU A 9 1.77 6.00 -3.64
N GLY A 10 0.73 5.17 -3.62
CA GLY A 10 -0.60 5.52 -4.12
C GLY A 10 -1.62 5.68 -3.00
N LYS A 11 -2.90 5.84 -3.37
CA LYS A 11 -4.01 6.07 -2.42
C LYS A 11 -4.16 4.94 -1.40
N ALA A 12 -4.09 3.68 -1.84
CA ALA A 12 -4.34 2.50 -1.01
C ALA A 12 -3.18 1.51 -0.93
N LYS A 13 -2.07 1.77 -1.63
CA LYS A 13 -0.94 0.84 -1.75
C LYS A 13 0.39 1.58 -1.69
N ILE A 14 1.41 0.93 -1.14
CA ILE A 14 2.81 1.34 -1.25
C ILE A 14 3.56 0.24 -1.98
N LEU A 15 4.44 0.61 -2.91
CA LEU A 15 5.32 -0.31 -3.59
C LEU A 15 6.73 -0.14 -3.04
N PHE A 16 7.38 -1.26 -2.73
CA PHE A 16 8.78 -1.35 -2.35
C PHE A 16 9.53 -2.19 -3.38
N GLU A 17 10.83 -1.94 -3.50
CA GLU A 17 11.74 -2.82 -4.22
C GLU A 17 11.67 -4.24 -3.63
N GLY A 18 11.53 -5.23 -4.52
CA GLY A 18 11.47 -6.63 -4.15
C GLY A 18 12.86 -7.21 -3.84
N PRO A 19 12.91 -8.43 -3.29
CA PRO A 19 14.19 -9.09 -2.97
C PRO A 19 14.96 -9.53 -4.22
N GLU A 20 14.26 -9.81 -5.32
CA GLU A 20 14.85 -10.24 -6.59
C GLU A 20 14.73 -9.13 -7.65
N PRO A 21 15.70 -9.02 -8.58
CA PRO A 21 15.63 -8.06 -9.69
C PRO A 21 14.32 -8.16 -10.47
N GLY A 22 13.69 -7.02 -10.74
CA GLY A 22 12.41 -6.95 -11.47
C GLY A 22 11.18 -7.29 -10.63
N THR A 23 11.33 -7.63 -9.35
CA THR A 23 10.20 -7.87 -8.43
C THR A 23 9.88 -6.66 -7.56
N VAL A 24 8.64 -6.59 -7.08
CA VAL A 24 8.17 -5.55 -6.17
C VAL A 24 7.38 -6.17 -5.02
N ILE A 25 7.41 -5.51 -3.87
CA ILE A 25 6.55 -5.84 -2.74
C ILE A 25 5.42 -4.82 -2.69
N GLN A 26 4.18 -5.31 -2.74
CA GLN A 26 2.98 -4.50 -2.60
C GLN A 26 2.50 -4.54 -1.15
N TYR A 27 2.43 -3.36 -0.52
CA TYR A 27 1.86 -3.18 0.80
C TYR A 27 0.48 -2.54 0.68
N PHE A 28 -0.56 -3.20 1.18
CA PHE A 28 -1.91 -2.67 1.21
C PHE A 28 -2.14 -1.83 2.47
N LYS A 29 -2.61 -0.60 2.28
CA LYS A 29 -2.92 0.34 3.36
C LYS A 29 -4.36 0.15 3.85
N ASP A 30 -4.56 0.49 5.12
CA ASP A 30 -5.89 0.66 5.72
C ASP A 30 -6.59 1.95 5.24
N ASP A 31 -5.87 2.81 4.52
CA ASP A 31 -6.41 4.01 3.89
C ASP A 31 -7.55 3.66 2.93
N ALA A 32 -8.68 4.32 3.11
CA ALA A 32 -9.83 4.30 2.22
C ALA A 32 -10.06 5.70 1.65
N THR A 33 -10.36 5.76 0.35
CA THR A 33 -10.67 7.01 -0.34
C THR A 33 -11.93 6.83 -1.17
N ALA A 34 -12.80 7.83 -1.20
CA ALA A 34 -13.99 7.88 -2.06
C ALA A 34 -14.08 9.24 -2.79
N PHE A 35 -14.92 9.31 -3.82
CA PHE A 35 -15.19 10.52 -4.59
C PHE A 35 -13.92 11.20 -5.14
N ASN A 36 -13.07 10.43 -5.81
CA ASN A 36 -11.75 10.86 -6.29
C ASN A 36 -10.93 11.61 -5.21
N ASN A 37 -10.72 10.96 -4.06
CA ASN A 37 -9.92 11.48 -2.94
C ASN A 37 -10.56 12.65 -2.14
N LYS A 38 -11.81 13.03 -2.43
CA LYS A 38 -12.52 14.06 -1.65
C LYS A 38 -12.93 13.57 -0.26
N LYS A 39 -13.15 12.27 -0.09
CA LYS A 39 -13.38 11.64 1.22
C LYS A 39 -12.25 10.67 1.51
N LYS A 40 -11.63 10.80 2.70
CA LYS A 40 -10.53 9.95 3.17
C LYS A 40 -10.84 9.46 4.58
N GLY A 41 -10.35 8.28 4.91
CA GLY A 41 -10.43 7.71 6.25
C GLY A 41 -9.58 6.46 6.37
N VAL A 42 -9.45 5.96 7.58
CA VAL A 42 -8.78 4.69 7.87
C VAL A 42 -9.86 3.66 8.20
N ILE A 43 -9.83 2.51 7.53
CA ILE A 43 -10.65 1.35 7.88
C ILE A 43 -9.70 0.30 8.42
N THR A 44 -9.68 0.12 9.75
CA THR A 44 -8.78 -0.81 10.42
C THR A 44 -8.87 -2.21 9.84
N GLY A 45 -7.73 -2.78 9.45
CA GLY A 45 -7.64 -4.14 8.91
C GLY A 45 -7.99 -4.26 7.42
N LYS A 46 -8.41 -3.18 6.76
CA LYS A 46 -8.70 -3.18 5.31
C LYS A 46 -7.49 -3.64 4.49
N GLY A 47 -6.29 -3.22 4.86
CA GLY A 47 -5.04 -3.59 4.18
C GLY A 47 -4.80 -5.09 4.24
N VAL A 48 -4.96 -5.67 5.43
CA VAL A 48 -4.83 -7.12 5.65
C VAL A 48 -5.90 -7.89 4.85
N LEU A 49 -7.15 -7.44 4.88
CA LEU A 49 -8.25 -8.08 4.15
C LEU A 49 -8.03 -8.05 2.63
N ASN A 50 -7.55 -6.94 2.09
CA ASN A 50 -7.24 -6.82 0.65
C ASN A 50 -6.02 -7.64 0.20
N ASN A 51 -5.22 -8.15 1.15
CA ASN A 51 -4.03 -8.95 0.88
C ASN A 51 -4.27 -10.46 1.12
N ARG A 52 -5.53 -10.89 1.29
CA ARG A 52 -5.93 -12.30 1.29
C ARG A 52 -6.32 -12.72 -0.11
#